data_AF-A0A1X0S7C5-F1
#
_entry.id   AF-A0A1X0S7C5-F1
#
_cell.length_a   1.000
_cell.length_b   1.000
_cell.length_c   1.000
_cell.angle_alpha   90.00
_cell.angle_beta   90.00
_cell.angle_gamma   90.00
#
_symmetry.space_group_name_H-M   'P 1'
#
loop_
_entity.id
_entity.type
_entity.pdbx_description
1 polymer ?
#
loop_
_entity_poly.entity_id
_entity_poly.type
_entity_poly.pdbx_seq_one_letter_code
_entity_poly.pdbx_strand_id
1 'polypeptide(L)'
;MTFSKMEAAIEDAFVEWINTFECKSYPIDTVVELADGVVLSEILADIDPKWFKQITATESAGNWVVRFNNQKKLHKSITRYFEEIIGQDPELLPSVNLSAIAKDADSHELLLMCQLVIAIAVQSDNNRTYIEMIQSLSQKSQHALMVSIEEVMNHFNTEPDISSNPRLSCISGHSSLSGSRVLEDMPYRYQIEFEKLMMEKKQFEIAHHQLLGEYEELRERFVNNCFSFLG
;
A
#
# COMPACT_ATOMS: atom_id res chain seq x y z
N MET A 1 19.63 -14.30 12.03
CA MET A 1 20.54 -14.04 10.88
C MET A 1 19.78 -13.76 9.57
N THR A 2 18.52 -14.17 9.42
CA THR A 2 17.71 -13.94 8.20
C THR A 2 17.06 -12.56 8.15
N PHE A 3 16.52 -12.06 9.26
CA PHE A 3 15.85 -10.75 9.36
C PHE A 3 16.75 -9.58 8.92
N SER A 4 17.97 -9.51 9.46
CA SER A 4 18.95 -8.46 9.15
C SER A 4 19.46 -8.47 7.70
N LYS A 5 19.42 -9.62 7.00
CA LYS A 5 19.79 -9.68 5.57
C LYS A 5 18.70 -9.13 4.67
N MET A 6 17.44 -9.29 5.06
CA MET A 6 16.31 -8.77 4.30
C MET A 6 16.20 -7.25 4.46
N GLU A 7 16.38 -6.75 5.68
CA GLU A 7 16.41 -5.32 5.98
C GLU A 7 17.54 -4.60 5.24
N ALA A 8 18.75 -5.17 5.19
CA ALA A 8 19.86 -4.62 4.40
C ALA A 8 19.56 -4.60 2.89
N ALA A 9 18.87 -5.62 2.36
CA ALA A 9 18.50 -5.63 0.94
C ALA A 9 17.42 -4.59 0.61
N ILE A 10 16.52 -4.31 1.55
CA ILE A 10 15.51 -3.26 1.44
C ILE A 10 16.18 -1.89 1.53
N GLU A 11 17.13 -1.70 2.44
CA GLU A 11 17.93 -0.49 2.55
C GLU A 11 18.69 -0.18 1.26
N ASP A 12 19.45 -1.15 0.72
CA ASP A 12 20.14 -1.02 -0.57
C ASP A 12 19.17 -0.55 -1.67
N ALA A 13 17.98 -1.15 -1.72
CA ALA A 13 16.99 -0.88 -2.75
C ALA A 13 16.38 0.52 -2.63
N PHE A 14 16.10 0.99 -1.42
CA PHE A 14 15.63 2.37 -1.19
C PHE A 14 16.72 3.40 -1.49
N VAL A 15 17.97 3.13 -1.15
CA VAL A 15 19.10 4.00 -1.52
C VAL A 15 19.22 4.09 -3.05
N GLU A 16 19.17 2.96 -3.76
CA GLU A 16 19.20 2.94 -5.24
C GLU A 16 18.03 3.74 -5.83
N TRP A 17 16.81 3.52 -5.34
CA TRP A 17 15.62 4.21 -5.80
C TRP A 17 15.64 5.71 -5.53
N ILE A 18 15.95 6.14 -4.30
CA ILE A 18 16.07 7.56 -3.95
C ILE A 18 17.14 8.24 -4.83
N ASN A 19 18.23 7.53 -5.12
CA ASN A 19 19.29 8.05 -5.97
C ASN A 19 18.89 8.24 -7.45
N THR A 20 17.73 7.75 -7.89
CA THR A 20 17.20 8.05 -9.23
C THR A 20 16.51 9.41 -9.36
N PHE A 21 16.10 10.04 -8.25
CA PHE A 21 15.42 11.34 -8.28
C PHE A 21 16.39 12.50 -8.56
N GLU A 22 16.19 13.27 -9.63
CA GLU A 22 17.06 14.43 -9.93
C GLU A 22 16.78 15.66 -9.05
N CYS A 23 15.62 15.69 -8.37
CA CYS A 23 15.20 16.81 -7.54
C CYS A 23 15.92 16.94 -6.19
N LYS A 24 16.62 15.89 -5.75
CA LYS A 24 17.25 15.84 -4.42
C LYS A 24 18.48 16.74 -4.35
N SER A 25 18.67 17.40 -3.21
CA SER A 25 19.81 18.29 -2.97
C SER A 25 21.16 17.54 -2.94
N TYR A 26 21.17 16.30 -2.49
CA TYR A 26 22.36 15.45 -2.40
C TYR A 26 22.00 13.97 -2.58
N PRO A 27 22.90 13.15 -3.16
CA PRO A 27 22.76 11.70 -3.12
C PRO A 27 22.91 11.19 -1.69
N ILE A 28 22.35 10.01 -1.41
CA ILE A 28 22.51 9.33 -0.13
C ILE A 28 23.28 8.03 -0.32
N ASP A 29 24.11 7.66 0.65
CA ASP A 29 24.77 6.35 0.68
C ASP A 29 24.05 5.39 1.65
N THR A 30 23.35 5.94 2.64
CA THR A 30 22.64 5.20 3.69
C THR A 30 21.31 5.85 4.04
N VAL A 31 20.33 5.08 4.53
CA VAL A 31 19.02 5.65 4.87
C VAL A 31 19.07 6.60 6.07
N VAL A 32 20.08 6.48 6.95
CA VAL A 32 20.24 7.35 8.12
C VAL A 32 20.43 8.83 7.75
N GLU A 33 20.87 9.11 6.52
CA GLU A 33 21.00 10.47 5.98
C GLU A 33 19.65 11.14 5.72
N LEU A 34 18.55 10.37 5.75
CA LEU A 34 17.18 10.87 5.63
C LEU A 34 16.60 11.39 6.95
N ALA A 35 17.34 11.26 8.07
CA ALA A 35 16.87 11.60 9.42
C ALA A 35 16.46 13.07 9.59
N ASP A 36 16.98 14.00 8.78
CA ASP A 36 16.59 15.40 8.82
C ASP A 36 15.31 15.73 8.02
N GLY A 37 14.83 14.78 7.22
CA GLY A 37 13.62 14.88 6.42
C GLY A 37 13.74 15.76 5.17
N VAL A 38 14.94 16.27 4.84
CA VAL A 38 15.13 17.18 3.69
C VAL A 38 14.90 16.44 2.38
N VAL A 39 15.67 15.38 2.11
CA VAL A 39 15.56 14.60 0.86
C VAL A 39 14.15 14.00 0.69
N LEU A 40 13.55 13.48 1.76
CA LEU A 40 12.18 12.95 1.70
C LEU A 40 11.14 14.04 1.36
N SER A 41 11.33 15.27 1.89
CA SER A 41 10.44 16.39 1.55
C SER A 41 10.58 16.83 0.09
N GLU A 42 11.79 16.78 -0.47
CA GLU A 42 12.06 17.10 -1.87
C GLU A 42 11.41 16.07 -2.80
N ILE A 43 11.55 14.79 -2.48
CA ILE A 43 10.93 13.69 -3.25
C ILE A 43 9.41 13.79 -3.23
N LEU A 44 8.80 14.02 -2.07
CA LEU A 44 7.35 14.21 -2.00
C LEU A 44 6.89 15.45 -2.78
N ALA A 45 7.67 16.53 -2.77
CA ALA A 45 7.39 17.72 -3.56
C ALA A 45 7.53 17.47 -5.08
N ASP A 46 8.36 16.52 -5.51
CA ASP A 46 8.41 16.05 -6.90
C ASP A 46 7.17 15.21 -7.25
N ILE A 47 6.75 14.30 -6.36
CA ILE A 47 5.59 13.43 -6.54
C ILE A 47 4.28 14.20 -6.68
N ASP A 48 3.99 15.08 -5.71
CA ASP A 48 2.84 15.98 -5.81
C ASP A 48 3.23 17.39 -5.31
N PRO A 49 3.66 18.26 -6.23
CA PRO A 49 4.02 19.64 -5.91
C PRO A 49 2.85 20.47 -5.41
N LYS A 50 1.58 20.07 -5.65
CA LYS A 50 0.41 20.82 -5.18
C LYS A 50 0.17 20.52 -3.70
N TRP A 51 0.35 19.28 -3.28
CA TRP A 51 0.16 18.86 -1.90
C TRP A 51 1.36 19.16 -1.00
N PHE A 52 2.56 18.79 -1.45
CA PHE A 52 3.75 18.79 -0.61
C PHE A 52 4.54 20.11 -0.63
N LYS A 53 4.06 21.15 -1.32
CA LYS A 53 4.72 22.45 -1.51
C LYS A 53 5.17 23.15 -0.22
N GLN A 54 4.46 22.92 0.88
CA GLN A 54 4.68 23.61 2.16
C GLN A 54 5.62 22.85 3.11
N ILE A 55 6.09 21.66 2.72
CA ILE A 55 7.03 20.90 3.54
C ILE A 55 8.43 21.37 3.22
N THR A 56 8.81 22.50 3.80
CA THR A 56 10.20 22.93 3.80
C THR A 56 10.84 22.42 5.07
N ALA A 57 11.70 21.41 4.95
CA ALA A 57 12.55 20.97 6.04
C ALA A 57 13.53 22.09 6.40
N THR A 58 13.66 22.40 7.69
CA THR A 58 14.67 23.34 8.16
C THR A 58 16.01 22.61 8.28
N GLU A 59 17.10 23.22 7.82
CA GLU A 59 18.43 22.66 8.00
C GLU A 59 18.69 22.34 9.48
N SER A 60 18.96 21.06 9.77
CA SER A 60 19.00 20.59 11.15
C SER A 60 20.35 20.84 11.83
N ALA A 61 21.45 20.92 11.07
CA ALA A 61 22.83 20.98 11.59
C ALA A 61 23.11 19.98 12.73
N GLY A 62 22.46 18.80 12.69
CA GLY A 62 22.58 17.77 13.73
C GLY A 62 21.70 17.98 14.99
N ASN A 63 20.87 19.02 15.04
CA ASN A 63 19.96 19.26 16.16
C ASN A 63 18.75 18.31 16.07
N TRP A 64 18.70 17.32 16.98
CA TRP A 64 17.62 16.34 17.05
C TRP A 64 16.22 16.96 17.20
N VAL A 65 16.10 18.14 17.84
CA VAL A 65 14.79 18.83 17.97
C VAL A 65 14.32 19.36 16.63
N VAL A 66 15.23 19.87 15.80
CA VAL A 66 14.91 20.32 14.44
C VAL A 66 14.55 19.11 13.57
N ARG A 67 15.33 18.03 13.64
CA ARG A 67 15.01 16.76 12.97
C ARG A 67 13.62 16.25 13.34
N PHE A 68 13.32 16.19 14.64
CA PHE A 68 12.01 15.77 15.13
C PHE A 68 10.87 16.63 14.57
N ASN A 69 11.05 17.96 14.55
CA ASN A 69 10.03 18.86 14.01
C ASN A 69 9.85 18.70 12.50
N ASN A 70 10.93 18.48 11.74
CA ASN A 70 10.85 18.19 10.31
C ASN A 70 10.12 16.87 10.07
N GLN A 71 10.55 15.79 10.73
CA GLN A 71 9.92 14.46 10.61
C GLN A 71 8.45 14.48 11.03
N LYS A 72 8.09 15.24 12.07
CA LYS A 72 6.70 15.42 12.49
C LYS A 72 5.85 16.12 11.44
N LYS A 73 6.38 17.17 10.79
CA LYS A 73 5.67 17.87 9.71
C LYS A 73 5.52 16.96 8.49
N LEU A 74 6.60 16.26 8.13
CA LEU A 74 6.66 15.32 7.02
C LEU A 74 5.65 14.18 7.22
N HIS A 75 5.76 13.44 8.32
CA HIS A 75 4.85 12.35 8.68
C HIS A 75 3.40 12.81 8.67
N LYS A 76 3.07 13.93 9.33
CA LYS A 76 1.69 14.47 9.34
C LYS A 76 1.15 14.74 7.93
N SER A 77 1.99 15.20 7.01
CA SER A 77 1.55 15.50 5.64
C SER A 77 1.40 14.24 4.80
N ILE A 78 2.25 13.23 5.04
CA ILE A 78 2.12 11.88 4.49
C ILE A 78 0.79 11.26 4.95
N THR A 79 0.52 11.24 6.26
CA THR A 79 -0.71 10.61 6.79
C THR A 79 -1.97 11.28 6.25
N ARG A 80 -1.97 12.61 6.13
CA ARG A 80 -3.08 13.34 5.49
C ARG A 80 -3.21 13.08 4.00
N TYR A 81 -2.11 12.87 3.28
CA TYR A 81 -2.19 12.49 1.87
C TYR A 81 -2.88 11.14 1.71
N PHE A 82 -2.54 10.17 2.57
CA PHE A 82 -3.23 8.88 2.61
C PHE A 82 -4.73 9.05 2.89
N GLU A 83 -5.11 9.86 3.88
CA GLU A 83 -6.52 10.11 4.22
C GLU A 83 -7.29 10.85 3.12
N GLU A 84 -6.77 11.98 2.66
CA GLU A 84 -7.52 12.93 1.84
C GLU A 84 -7.41 12.66 0.33
N ILE A 85 -6.28 12.12 -0.13
CA ILE A 85 -6.01 11.89 -1.57
C ILE A 85 -6.15 10.41 -1.93
N ILE A 86 -5.53 9.53 -1.15
CA ILE A 86 -5.61 8.08 -1.41
C ILE A 86 -6.91 7.48 -0.87
N GLY A 87 -7.52 8.08 0.16
CA GLY A 87 -8.76 7.63 0.77
C GLY A 87 -8.59 6.46 1.74
N GLN A 88 -7.41 6.33 2.36
CA GLN A 88 -7.07 5.28 3.31
C GLN A 88 -7.01 5.79 4.74
N ASP A 89 -7.46 4.97 5.68
CA ASP A 89 -7.44 5.31 7.10
C ASP A 89 -5.98 5.41 7.62
N PRO A 90 -5.54 6.59 8.10
CA PRO A 90 -4.28 6.79 8.78
C PRO A 90 -3.93 5.76 9.86
N GLU A 91 -4.93 5.22 10.56
CA GLU A 91 -4.73 4.27 11.65
C GLU A 91 -4.25 2.89 11.18
N LEU A 92 -4.43 2.57 9.90
CA LEU A 92 -3.96 1.32 9.30
C LEU A 92 -2.48 1.40 8.89
N LEU A 93 -1.93 2.59 8.74
CA LEU A 93 -0.54 2.77 8.33
C LEU A 93 0.43 2.28 9.42
N PRO A 94 1.62 1.79 9.05
CA PRO A 94 2.66 1.43 10.02
C PRO A 94 2.99 2.63 10.92
N SER A 95 3.01 2.38 12.23
CA SER A 95 3.35 3.39 13.23
C SER A 95 4.84 3.70 13.22
N VAL A 96 5.22 4.92 12.84
CA VAL A 96 6.62 5.38 12.82
C VAL A 96 7.00 6.10 14.12
N ASN A 97 8.08 5.64 14.77
CA ASN A 97 8.66 6.29 15.95
C ASN A 97 9.58 7.46 15.55
N LEU A 98 8.98 8.64 15.39
CA LEU A 98 9.69 9.87 15.04
C LEU A 98 10.76 10.29 16.08
N SER A 99 10.65 9.86 17.34
CA SER A 99 11.68 10.17 18.35
C SER A 99 12.95 9.35 18.13
N ALA A 100 12.84 8.10 17.66
CA ALA A 100 13.98 7.25 17.37
C ALA A 100 14.72 7.76 16.11
N ILE A 101 13.97 8.15 15.07
CA ILE A 101 14.56 8.83 13.89
C ILE A 101 15.31 10.09 14.30
N ALA A 102 14.69 10.95 15.11
CA ALA A 102 15.27 12.24 15.44
C ALA A 102 16.54 12.16 16.28
N LYS A 103 16.58 11.24 17.26
CA LYS A 103 17.67 11.13 18.24
C LYS A 103 18.78 10.21 17.77
N ASP A 104 18.40 9.07 17.21
CA ASP A 104 19.31 7.95 16.96
C ASP A 104 19.49 7.68 15.45
N ALA A 105 18.76 8.40 14.58
CA ALA A 105 18.70 8.12 13.15
C ALA A 105 18.38 6.64 12.87
N ASP A 106 17.41 6.10 13.60
CA ASP A 106 17.04 4.70 13.55
C ASP A 106 16.67 4.26 12.12
N SER A 107 17.46 3.34 11.56
CA SER A 107 17.31 2.88 10.17
C SER A 107 15.98 2.19 9.93
N HIS A 108 15.47 1.43 10.90
CA HIS A 108 14.22 0.70 10.76
C HIS A 108 13.04 1.67 10.61
N GLU A 109 12.98 2.66 11.49
CA GLU A 109 11.94 3.69 11.46
C GLU A 109 12.04 4.58 10.20
N LEU A 110 13.25 4.79 9.69
CA LEU A 110 13.48 5.48 8.42
C LEU A 110 13.02 4.65 7.22
N LEU A 111 13.21 3.32 7.24
CA LEU A 111 12.67 2.43 6.22
C LEU A 111 11.15 2.46 6.20
N LEU A 112 10.49 2.50 7.37
CA LEU A 112 9.03 2.68 7.43
C LEU A 112 8.59 4.01 6.80
N MET A 113 9.33 5.11 7.01
CA MET A 113 9.07 6.38 6.31
C MET A 113 9.23 6.24 4.79
N CYS A 114 10.29 5.57 4.33
CA CYS A 114 10.52 5.32 2.90
C CYS A 114 9.41 4.45 2.28
N GLN A 115 8.93 3.44 3.00
CA GLN A 115 7.81 2.59 2.61
C GLN A 115 6.53 3.40 2.37
N LEU A 116 6.22 4.34 3.26
CA LEU A 116 5.07 5.25 3.08
C LEU A 116 5.26 6.15 1.84
N VAL A 117 6.48 6.64 1.60
CA VAL A 117 6.78 7.51 0.45
C VAL A 117 6.68 6.77 -0.88
N ILE A 118 7.21 5.54 -1.00
CA ILE A 118 7.07 4.76 -2.23
C ILE A 118 5.62 4.36 -2.49
N ALA A 119 4.86 4.04 -1.44
CA ALA A 119 3.43 3.77 -1.55
C ALA A 119 2.64 4.99 -2.05
N ILE A 120 3.02 6.20 -1.63
CA ILE A 120 2.49 7.45 -2.21
C ILE A 120 2.88 7.59 -3.68
N ALA A 121 4.16 7.35 -4.02
CA ALA A 121 4.65 7.47 -5.39
C ALA A 121 3.86 6.59 -6.37
N VAL A 122 3.59 5.33 -6.02
CA VAL A 122 2.85 4.38 -6.87
C VAL A 122 1.33 4.62 -6.91
N GLN A 123 0.77 5.31 -5.91
CA GLN A 123 -0.64 5.68 -5.86
C GLN A 123 -0.93 7.10 -6.35
N SER A 124 0.10 7.90 -6.63
CA SER A 124 -0.05 9.26 -7.15
C SER A 124 -0.59 9.29 -8.58
N ASP A 125 -1.16 10.42 -9.00
CA ASP A 125 -1.66 10.62 -10.38
C ASP A 125 -0.57 10.42 -11.44
N ASN A 126 0.69 10.74 -11.10
CA ASN A 126 1.86 10.61 -11.96
C ASN A 126 2.63 9.29 -11.72
N ASN A 127 1.98 8.27 -11.14
CA ASN A 127 2.63 7.01 -10.75
C ASN A 127 3.43 6.33 -11.85
N ARG A 128 3.04 6.48 -13.12
CA ARG A 128 3.74 5.88 -14.26
C ARG A 128 5.23 6.22 -14.27
N THR A 129 5.58 7.48 -14.01
CA THR A 129 6.99 7.91 -13.97
C THR A 129 7.73 7.17 -12.86
N TYR A 130 7.15 7.06 -11.66
CA TYR A 130 7.78 6.40 -10.52
C TYR A 130 7.85 4.88 -10.68
N ILE A 131 6.86 4.26 -11.34
CA ILE A 131 6.88 2.84 -11.71
C ILE A 131 8.00 2.57 -12.71
N GLU A 132 8.15 3.42 -13.75
CA GLU A 132 9.25 3.31 -14.71
C GLU A 132 10.63 3.49 -14.03
N MET A 133 10.74 4.39 -13.05
CA MET A 133 11.95 4.53 -12.23
C MET A 133 12.26 3.25 -11.45
N ILE A 134 11.27 2.65 -10.79
CA ILE A 134 11.44 1.36 -10.09
C ILE A 134 11.88 0.26 -11.07
N GLN A 135 11.26 0.18 -12.25
CA GLN A 135 11.57 -0.82 -13.28
C GLN A 135 12.97 -0.64 -13.92
N SER A 136 13.58 0.53 -13.78
CA SER A 136 14.94 0.79 -14.25
C SER A 136 16.04 0.26 -13.31
N LEU A 137 15.68 -0.06 -12.06
CA LEU A 137 16.61 -0.52 -11.02
C LEU A 137 17.05 -1.97 -11.25
N SER A 138 18.02 -2.44 -10.46
CA SER A 138 18.40 -3.85 -10.45
C SER A 138 17.23 -4.78 -10.06
N GLN A 139 17.21 -6.02 -10.58
CA GLN A 139 16.13 -6.98 -10.27
C GLN A 139 16.01 -7.30 -8.77
N LYS A 140 17.14 -7.28 -8.04
CA LYS A 140 17.16 -7.43 -6.58
C LYS A 140 16.39 -6.27 -5.91
N SER A 141 16.66 -5.05 -6.33
CA SER A 141 16.03 -3.85 -5.77
C SER A 141 14.56 -3.75 -6.15
N GLN A 142 14.21 -4.07 -7.40
CA GLN A 142 12.81 -4.19 -7.84
C GLN A 142 12.02 -5.12 -6.94
N HIS A 143 12.55 -6.32 -6.66
CA HIS A 143 11.87 -7.29 -5.81
C HIS A 143 11.75 -6.79 -4.35
N ALA A 144 12.79 -6.19 -3.79
CA ALA A 144 12.76 -5.67 -2.43
C ALA A 144 11.76 -4.51 -2.26
N LEU A 145 11.68 -3.60 -3.24
CA LEU A 145 10.71 -2.51 -3.25
C LEU A 145 9.28 -3.03 -3.47
N MET A 146 9.09 -4.04 -4.33
CA MET A 146 7.79 -4.69 -4.52
C MET A 146 7.25 -5.26 -3.22
N VAL A 147 8.07 -6.01 -2.47
CA VAL A 147 7.68 -6.55 -1.15
C VAL A 147 7.32 -5.42 -0.18
N SER A 148 8.10 -4.32 -0.20
CA SER A 148 7.86 -3.15 0.65
C SER A 148 6.54 -2.44 0.31
N ILE A 149 6.22 -2.33 -0.97
CA ILE A 149 4.94 -1.77 -1.43
C ILE A 149 3.80 -2.70 -1.00
N GLU A 150 3.90 -4.00 -1.25
CA GLU A 150 2.88 -4.99 -0.87
C GLU A 150 2.61 -4.96 0.65
N GLU A 151 3.65 -4.85 1.48
CA GLU A 151 3.51 -4.73 2.93
C GLU A 151 2.61 -3.55 3.31
N VAL A 152 2.90 -2.35 2.79
CA VAL A 152 2.08 -1.14 3.02
C VAL A 152 0.66 -1.31 2.49
N MET A 153 0.50 -1.84 1.27
CA MET A 153 -0.81 -2.02 0.65
C MET A 153 -1.67 -3.06 1.37
N ASN A 154 -1.07 -4.09 1.97
CA ASN A 154 -1.79 -5.12 2.73
C ASN A 154 -2.42 -4.57 4.02
N HIS A 155 -1.85 -3.51 4.59
CA HIS A 155 -2.41 -2.88 5.78
C HIS A 155 -3.81 -2.28 5.55
N PHE A 156 -4.13 -1.88 4.33
CA PHE A 156 -5.41 -1.20 4.03
C PHE A 156 -6.22 -1.78 2.87
N ASN A 157 -5.66 -2.69 2.07
CA ASN A 157 -6.44 -3.58 1.19
C ASN A 157 -7.12 -4.73 1.95
N THR A 158 -7.09 -4.70 3.28
CA THR A 158 -7.96 -5.54 4.09
C THR A 158 -9.40 -5.05 3.88
N GLU A 159 -10.03 -5.52 2.80
CA GLU A 159 -11.47 -5.77 2.81
C GLU A 159 -11.80 -6.33 4.21
N PRO A 160 -12.79 -5.79 4.94
CA PRO A 160 -13.09 -6.26 6.27
C PRO A 160 -13.37 -7.76 6.20
N ASP A 161 -12.38 -8.54 6.62
CA ASP A 161 -12.47 -9.96 6.72
C ASP A 161 -13.54 -10.23 7.79
N ILE A 162 -14.72 -10.68 7.36
CA ILE A 162 -15.88 -10.98 8.20
C ILE A 162 -15.56 -12.07 9.26
N SER A 163 -14.33 -12.58 9.29
CA SER A 163 -13.88 -13.67 10.15
C SER A 163 -13.27 -13.26 11.51
N SER A 164 -12.85 -12.01 11.72
CA SER A 164 -11.94 -11.71 12.86
C SER A 164 -12.40 -10.56 13.75
N ASN A 165 -13.53 -10.72 14.44
CA ASN A 165 -13.96 -9.75 15.47
C ASN A 165 -13.70 -10.31 16.89
N PRO A 166 -12.64 -9.89 17.62
CA PRO A 166 -12.33 -10.39 18.97
C PRO A 166 -13.08 -9.63 20.07
N ARG A 167 -14.33 -9.23 19.84
CA ARG A 167 -15.16 -8.57 20.87
C ARG A 167 -16.54 -9.21 20.97
N LEU A 168 -16.58 -10.37 21.62
CA LEU A 168 -17.78 -10.92 22.30
C LEU A 168 -17.34 -11.99 23.30
N SER A 169 -16.58 -11.59 24.31
CA SER A 169 -16.30 -12.41 25.50
C SER A 169 -17.29 -12.12 26.62
N CYS A 170 -18.57 -12.42 26.37
CA CYS A 170 -19.64 -12.69 27.33
C CYS A 170 -20.95 -12.78 26.52
N ILE A 171 -21.61 -13.93 26.40
CA ILE A 171 -22.49 -14.50 27.41
C ILE A 171 -22.71 -15.97 27.05
N SER A 172 -22.51 -16.85 28.03
CA SER A 172 -22.90 -18.24 28.02
C SER A 172 -24.42 -18.37 27.85
N GLY A 173 -24.89 -19.25 26.97
CA GLY A 173 -26.32 -19.59 26.89
C GLY A 173 -26.73 -20.25 25.57
N HIS A 174 -26.88 -21.56 25.61
CA HIS A 174 -27.55 -22.41 24.62
C HIS A 174 -28.75 -21.72 23.93
N SER A 175 -28.81 -21.75 22.59
CA SER A 175 -30.01 -22.10 21.78
C SER A 175 -29.80 -21.81 20.28
N SER A 176 -30.25 -22.77 19.48
CA SER A 176 -30.50 -22.68 18.04
C SER A 176 -31.37 -21.49 17.62
N LEU A 177 -31.13 -20.98 16.40
CA LEU A 177 -32.00 -20.23 15.46
C LEU A 177 -31.51 -18.83 14.99
N SER A 178 -31.58 -18.68 13.65
CA SER A 178 -31.72 -17.45 12.83
C SER A 178 -30.53 -16.51 12.62
N GLY A 179 -29.89 -16.66 11.45
CA GLY A 179 -29.08 -15.64 10.78
C GLY A 179 -29.92 -14.50 10.20
N SER A 180 -30.58 -13.71 11.06
CA SER A 180 -31.53 -12.67 10.65
C SER A 180 -31.30 -11.29 11.30
N ARG A 181 -30.16 -11.03 11.94
CA ARG A 181 -29.98 -9.79 12.74
C ARG A 181 -29.10 -8.69 12.13
N VAL A 182 -28.48 -8.90 10.96
CA VAL A 182 -27.60 -7.87 10.35
C VAL A 182 -28.35 -6.92 9.40
N LEU A 183 -29.57 -7.25 8.97
CA LEU A 183 -30.34 -6.47 7.99
C LEU A 183 -31.24 -5.37 8.59
N GLU A 184 -31.47 -5.39 9.91
CA GLU A 184 -32.57 -4.59 10.50
C GLU A 184 -32.21 -3.13 10.81
N ASP A 185 -30.92 -2.77 10.80
CA ASP A 185 -30.45 -1.42 11.20
C ASP A 185 -29.72 -0.65 10.07
N MET A 186 -29.84 -1.11 8.82
CA MET A 186 -29.22 -0.47 7.67
C MET A 186 -30.15 0.59 7.05
N PRO A 187 -29.71 1.84 6.80
CA PRO A 187 -30.54 2.84 6.15
C PRO A 187 -31.08 2.35 4.80
N TYR A 188 -32.36 2.59 4.50
CA TYR A 188 -33.09 2.04 3.33
C TYR A 188 -32.36 2.20 1.98
N ARG A 189 -31.56 3.27 1.82
CA ARG A 189 -30.74 3.48 0.61
C ARG A 189 -29.70 2.38 0.41
N TYR A 190 -29.02 1.95 1.47
CA TYR A 190 -28.03 0.89 1.40
C TYR A 190 -28.67 -0.48 1.19
N GLN A 191 -29.90 -0.68 1.66
CA GLN A 191 -30.65 -1.93 1.43
C GLN A 191 -30.98 -2.12 -0.06
N ILE A 192 -31.37 -1.04 -0.75
CA ILE A 192 -31.58 -1.05 -2.20
C ILE A 192 -30.26 -1.31 -2.95
N GLU A 193 -29.17 -0.64 -2.56
CA GLU A 193 -27.86 -0.84 -3.18
C GLU A 193 -27.35 -2.27 -2.98
N PHE A 194 -27.53 -2.83 -1.79
CA PHE A 194 -27.17 -4.21 -1.48
C PHE A 194 -27.97 -5.21 -2.31
N GLU A 195 -29.28 -5.02 -2.45
CA GLU A 195 -30.12 -5.89 -3.27
C GLU A 195 -29.74 -5.81 -4.76
N LYS A 196 -29.45 -4.60 -5.26
CA LYS A 196 -28.96 -4.40 -6.63
C LYS A 196 -27.63 -5.10 -6.87
N LEU A 197 -26.68 -4.95 -5.94
CA LEU A 197 -25.36 -5.58 -6.03
C LEU A 197 -25.46 -7.11 -5.99
N MET A 198 -26.37 -7.64 -5.16
CA MET A 198 -26.66 -9.08 -5.09
C MET A 198 -27.24 -9.62 -6.41
N MET A 199 -28.11 -8.85 -7.08
CA MET A 199 -28.63 -9.24 -8.40
C MET A 199 -27.54 -9.22 -9.47
N GLU A 200 -26.69 -8.20 -9.48
CA GLU A 200 -25.59 -8.06 -10.43
C GLU A 200 -24.56 -9.18 -10.25
N LYS A 201 -24.18 -9.48 -9.00
CA LYS A 201 -23.32 -10.62 -8.67
C LYS A 201 -23.90 -11.93 -9.22
N LYS A 202 -25.20 -12.18 -9.00
CA LYS A 202 -25.86 -13.39 -9.50
C LYS A 202 -25.85 -13.47 -11.03
N GLN A 203 -26.07 -12.35 -11.71
CA GLN A 203 -26.00 -12.31 -13.18
C GLN A 203 -24.58 -12.61 -13.68
N PHE A 204 -23.57 -12.05 -13.02
CA PHE A 204 -22.18 -12.29 -13.35
C PHE A 204 -21.78 -13.76 -13.15
N GLU A 205 -22.20 -14.38 -12.04
CA GLU A 205 -21.97 -15.81 -11.78
C GLU A 205 -22.60 -16.70 -12.85
N ILE A 206 -23.82 -16.39 -13.30
CA ILE A 206 -24.49 -17.12 -14.37
C ILE A 206 -23.72 -16.97 -15.69
N ALA A 207 -23.36 -15.74 -16.05
CA ALA A 207 -22.61 -15.48 -17.28
C ALA A 207 -21.24 -16.18 -17.28
N HIS A 208 -20.55 -16.17 -16.15
CA HIS A 208 -19.28 -16.88 -15.99
C HIS A 208 -19.44 -18.40 -16.19
N HIS A 209 -20.49 -19.00 -15.60
CA HIS A 209 -20.78 -20.42 -15.77
C HIS A 209 -21.12 -20.78 -17.23
N GLN A 210 -21.87 -19.91 -17.92
CA GLN A 210 -22.20 -20.08 -19.33
C GLN A 210 -20.95 -20.01 -20.22
N LEU A 211 -20.08 -19.03 -19.99
CA LEU A 211 -18.85 -18.85 -20.76
C LEU A 211 -17.89 -20.05 -20.60
N LEU A 212 -17.81 -20.60 -19.39
CA LEU A 212 -17.03 -21.82 -19.13
C LEU A 212 -17.59 -23.01 -19.91
N GLY A 213 -18.91 -23.18 -19.94
CA GLY A 213 -19.56 -24.23 -20.73
C GLY A 213 -19.29 -24.08 -22.25
N GLU A 214 -19.41 -22.87 -22.79
CA GLU A 214 -19.08 -22.59 -24.19
C GLU A 214 -17.61 -22.85 -24.50
N TYR A 215 -16.71 -22.48 -23.59
CA TYR A 215 -15.28 -22.75 -23.73
C TYR A 215 -14.99 -24.25 -23.76
N GLU A 216 -15.62 -25.04 -22.89
CA GLU A 216 -15.48 -26.50 -22.89
C GLU A 216 -16.02 -27.12 -24.19
N GLU A 217 -17.19 -26.70 -24.65
CA GLU A 217 -17.77 -27.19 -25.89
C GLU A 217 -16.88 -26.85 -27.11
N LEU A 218 -16.37 -25.62 -27.17
CA LEU A 218 -15.48 -25.20 -28.24
C LEU A 218 -14.15 -25.97 -28.19
N ARG A 219 -13.60 -26.18 -26.99
CA ARG A 219 -12.38 -26.99 -26.79
C ARG A 219 -12.59 -28.43 -27.27
N GLU A 220 -13.70 -29.05 -26.92
CA GLU A 220 -14.04 -30.40 -27.38
C GLU A 220 -14.22 -30.47 -28.89
N ARG A 221 -14.88 -29.48 -29.50
CA ARG A 221 -15.01 -29.39 -30.96
C ARG A 221 -13.66 -29.27 -31.65
N PHE A 222 -12.76 -28.42 -31.14
CA PHE A 222 -11.41 -28.30 -31.69
C PHE A 222 -10.63 -29.63 -31.59
N VAL A 223 -10.67 -30.28 -30.44
CA VAL A 223 -10.01 -31.58 -30.24
C VAL A 223 -10.56 -32.61 -31.22
N ASN A 224 -11.90 -32.73 -31.32
CA ASN A 224 -12.55 -33.69 -32.21
C ASN A 224 -12.28 -33.42 -33.71
N ASN A 225 -12.21 -32.15 -34.13
CA ASN A 225 -11.88 -31.77 -35.52
C ASN A 225 -10.39 -31.99 -35.86
N CYS A 226 -9.50 -31.88 -34.89
CA CYS A 226 -8.08 -32.20 -35.10
C CYS A 226 -7.85 -33.71 -35.24
N PHE A 227 -8.60 -34.55 -34.52
CA PHE A 227 -8.51 -36.01 -34.65
C PHE A 227 -9.10 -36.55 -35.95
N SER A 228 -10.10 -35.88 -36.56
CA SER A 228 -10.69 -36.31 -37.83
C SER A 228 -9.81 -36.03 -39.07
N PHE A 229 -8.79 -35.19 -38.95
CA PHE A 229 -7.87 -34.84 -40.05
C PHE A 229 -6.59 -35.70 -40.09
N LEU A 230 -6.38 -36.57 -39.10
CA LEU A 230 -5.20 -37.44 -38.94
C LEU A 230 -5.51 -38.93 -39.16
N GLY A 231 -6.72 -39.28 -39.61
CA GLY A 231 -7.17 -40.64 -39.95
C GLY A 231 -7.23 -40.91 -41.44
#